data_AF-A0A314YQY6-F1
#
_entry.id   AF-A0A314YQY6-F1
#
_cell.length_a   1.000
_cell.length_b   1.000
_cell.length_c   1.000
_cell.angle_alpha   90.00
_cell.angle_beta   90.00
_cell.angle_gamma   90.00
#
_symmetry.space_group_name_H-M   'P 1'
#
loop_
_entity.id
_entity.type
_entity.pdbx_description
1 polymer ?
#
loop_
_entity_poly.entity_id
_entity_poly.type
_entity_poly.pdbx_seq_one_letter_code
_entity_poly.pdbx_strand_id
1 'polypeptide(L)'
;MALRGDGRMLVMQVMILMRLVVNATAQARPNCQDKCGNLTIPYPFGMGEGCYLRPEFNITCDQSTQPPSAYWMDGRNRITNFSVADGELQIMLDVAMDCYDDSGEETEDSFSTWLELPPPYSMSHTQNNFTTIGCDTVGIFVGERSGDGGPKKEKVKAGNSVTLCDDVLGDALPDSCSGFGCSQASIPVGLRNISTFLQSLTVGNRSGIYNPWYAKYPCSYAFIVEQDIDECKDSNPCSIGTCINLSGDYSCKCPKGYKNDDKNQKSCIKHNPSNRWKIILLPVISLGVCAGLLVLLIGISWIYWGMHRRKIMKLKEKYFKENGGLLLQQQLAIQRSSMETTKIFTAKNLRRPQTITMKVESLVKEDMERFTKEYYQITKWLP
;
A
#
# COMPACT_ATOMS: atom_id res chain seq x y z
N MET A 1 25.89 56.33 7.82
CA MET A 1 26.62 55.12 7.41
C MET A 1 25.74 53.92 7.77
N ALA A 2 25.32 53.18 6.75
CA ALA A 2 24.75 51.82 6.75
C ALA A 2 23.62 51.46 7.76
N LEU A 3 22.38 51.62 7.28
CA LEU A 3 21.28 50.67 7.51
C LEU A 3 21.62 49.33 6.81
N ARG A 4 21.88 48.24 7.55
CA ARG A 4 21.83 46.87 7.00
C ARG A 4 21.87 45.83 8.12
N GLY A 5 20.73 45.24 8.50
CA GLY A 5 20.70 44.23 9.56
C GLY A 5 19.50 43.29 9.60
N ASP A 6 18.28 43.77 9.35
CA ASP A 6 17.08 43.02 9.77
C ASP A 6 16.24 42.38 8.64
N GLY A 7 16.82 42.22 7.44
CA GLY A 7 16.12 41.63 6.29
C GLY A 7 16.29 40.11 6.12
N ARG A 8 17.27 39.48 6.79
CA ARG A 8 17.64 38.08 6.52
C ARG A 8 17.03 37.04 7.48
N MET A 9 16.68 37.43 8.71
CA MET A 9 16.15 36.50 9.71
C MET A 9 14.65 36.21 9.51
N LEU A 10 13.87 37.20 9.09
CA LEU A 10 12.45 37.03 8.74
C LEU A 10 12.25 36.15 7.50
N VAL A 11 13.14 36.24 6.51
CA VAL A 11 13.06 35.42 5.29
C VAL A 11 13.36 33.94 5.58
N MET A 12 14.23 33.62 6.54
CA MET A 12 14.45 32.22 6.94
C MET A 12 13.28 31.65 7.78
N GLN A 13 12.63 32.44 8.63
CA GLN A 13 11.48 31.96 9.40
C GLN A 13 10.21 31.79 8.54
N VAL A 14 10.03 32.61 7.49
CA VAL A 14 8.93 32.43 6.51
C VAL A 14 9.17 31.23 5.58
N MET A 15 10.44 30.90 5.28
CA MET A 15 10.78 29.72 4.44
C MET A 15 10.61 28.37 5.17
N ILE A 16 10.60 28.35 6.51
CA ILE A 16 10.38 27.12 7.30
C ILE A 16 8.88 26.80 7.45
N LEU A 17 7.96 27.74 7.17
CA LEU A 17 6.50 27.55 7.25
C LEU A 17 5.82 27.13 5.93
N MET A 18 6.55 27.00 4.81
CA MET A 18 6.03 26.46 3.53
C MET A 18 6.66 25.12 3.14
N ARG A 19 6.79 24.20 4.08
CA ARG A 19 6.97 22.76 3.79
C ARG A 19 5.74 21.99 4.24
N LEU A 20 4.55 22.43 3.83
CA LEU A 20 3.45 21.49 3.69
C LEU A 20 3.76 20.67 2.45
N VAL A 21 4.37 19.50 2.65
CA VAL A 21 4.19 18.41 1.70
C VAL A 21 2.69 18.12 1.76
N VAL A 22 1.93 18.67 0.83
CA VAL A 22 0.59 18.17 0.56
C VAL A 22 0.83 16.79 0.00
N ASN A 23 0.78 15.77 0.86
CA ASN A 23 0.57 14.42 0.37
C ASN A 23 -0.72 14.49 -0.44
N ALA A 24 -0.63 14.28 -1.75
CA ALA A 24 -1.80 14.13 -2.57
C ALA A 24 -2.55 12.92 -2.02
N THR A 25 -3.58 13.16 -1.21
CA THR A 25 -4.44 12.08 -0.77
C THR A 25 -5.12 11.53 -2.02
N ALA A 26 -4.90 10.24 -2.26
CA ALA A 26 -5.69 9.44 -3.17
C ALA A 26 -7.18 9.79 -2.99
N GLN A 27 -7.74 10.56 -3.93
CA GLN A 27 -9.10 11.08 -3.82
C GLN A 27 -9.95 10.52 -4.96
N ALA A 28 -11.08 9.91 -4.63
CA ALA A 28 -12.07 9.53 -5.62
C ALA A 28 -12.70 10.77 -6.28
N ARG A 29 -13.34 10.58 -7.44
CA ARG A 29 -14.12 11.65 -8.08
C ARG A 29 -15.26 12.10 -7.15
N PRO A 30 -15.60 13.40 -7.09
CA PRO A 30 -16.71 13.86 -6.24
C PRO A 30 -18.01 13.13 -6.57
N ASN A 31 -18.79 12.80 -5.54
CA ASN A 31 -20.04 12.04 -5.59
C ASN A 31 -19.90 10.56 -6.00
N CYS A 32 -18.68 10.02 -6.02
CA CYS A 32 -18.43 8.60 -6.28
C CYS A 32 -18.07 7.88 -4.99
N GLN A 33 -18.45 6.61 -4.90
CA GLN A 33 -18.03 5.74 -3.81
C GLN A 33 -16.52 5.52 -3.89
N ASP A 34 -15.83 5.78 -2.79
CA ASP A 34 -14.38 5.78 -2.68
C ASP A 34 -13.84 4.51 -1.99
N LYS A 35 -14.72 3.58 -1.57
CA LYS A 35 -14.32 2.36 -0.86
C LYS A 35 -15.01 1.10 -1.34
N CYS A 36 -14.24 0.02 -1.43
CA CYS A 36 -14.72 -1.35 -1.55
C CYS A 36 -14.08 -2.20 -0.43
N GLY A 37 -14.89 -2.59 0.56
CA GLY A 37 -14.35 -3.20 1.79
C GLY A 37 -13.35 -2.26 2.48
N ASN A 38 -12.12 -2.74 2.68
CA ASN A 38 -11.04 -1.95 3.28
C ASN A 38 -10.22 -1.15 2.24
N LEU A 39 -10.45 -1.35 0.95
CA LEU A 39 -9.70 -0.72 -0.13
C LEU A 39 -10.25 0.67 -0.43
N THR A 40 -9.39 1.68 -0.45
CA THR A 40 -9.74 3.05 -0.92
C THR A 40 -9.37 3.20 -2.39
N ILE A 41 -10.34 3.63 -3.20
CA ILE A 41 -10.26 3.69 -4.66
C ILE A 41 -9.94 5.12 -5.10
N PRO A 42 -8.74 5.39 -5.65
CA PRO A 42 -8.38 6.72 -6.14
C PRO A 42 -8.84 6.98 -7.57
N TYR A 43 -9.14 8.24 -7.90
CA TYR A 43 -9.18 8.66 -9.30
C TYR A 43 -7.80 8.48 -9.95
N PRO A 44 -7.67 7.95 -11.19
CA PRO A 44 -8.69 7.80 -12.25
C PRO A 44 -9.61 6.57 -12.18
N PHE A 45 -9.42 5.69 -11.19
CA PHE A 45 -10.28 4.54 -10.95
C PHE A 45 -11.58 4.95 -10.27
N GLY A 46 -12.62 4.14 -10.47
CA GLY A 46 -13.93 4.38 -9.86
C GLY A 46 -14.91 3.26 -10.11
N MET A 47 -15.94 3.24 -9.27
CA MET A 47 -17.04 2.27 -9.36
C MET A 47 -18.30 2.98 -9.86
N GLY A 48 -18.94 2.40 -10.87
CA GLY A 48 -20.16 2.96 -11.44
C GLY A 48 -19.93 3.98 -12.55
N GLU A 49 -20.98 4.21 -13.33
CA GLU A 49 -20.93 5.06 -14.51
C GLU A 49 -20.54 6.50 -14.16
N GLY A 50 -19.59 7.08 -14.91
CA GLY A 50 -19.12 8.45 -14.69
C GLY A 50 -18.12 8.62 -13.53
N CYS A 51 -17.81 7.56 -12.77
CA CYS A 51 -16.88 7.64 -11.63
C CYS A 51 -15.42 7.35 -11.96
N TYR A 52 -15.16 6.77 -13.13
CA TYR A 52 -13.83 6.48 -13.66
C TYR A 52 -13.51 7.37 -14.88
N LEU A 53 -12.22 7.50 -15.23
CA LEU A 53 -11.78 8.33 -16.36
C LEU A 53 -12.04 7.70 -17.74
N ARG A 54 -11.80 6.39 -17.87
CA ARG A 54 -12.07 5.59 -19.08
C ARG A 54 -12.57 4.19 -18.68
N PRO A 55 -13.25 3.44 -19.56
CA PRO A 55 -13.82 2.13 -19.21
C PRO A 55 -12.82 1.15 -18.59
N GLU A 56 -11.54 1.22 -18.93
CA GLU A 56 -10.48 0.36 -18.39
C GLU A 56 -10.14 0.67 -16.93
N PHE A 57 -10.62 1.80 -16.39
CA PHE A 57 -10.47 2.17 -14.97
C PHE A 57 -11.69 1.81 -14.13
N ASN A 58 -12.67 1.12 -14.71
CA ASN A 58 -13.83 0.64 -13.98
C ASN A 58 -13.42 -0.46 -13.00
N ILE A 59 -13.87 -0.34 -11.76
CA ILE A 59 -13.67 -1.33 -10.71
C ILE A 59 -15.02 -1.92 -10.33
N THR A 60 -15.05 -3.24 -10.23
CA THR A 60 -16.20 -3.97 -9.72
C THR A 60 -15.95 -4.33 -8.26
N CYS A 61 -16.89 -4.00 -7.37
CA CYS A 61 -16.81 -4.41 -5.97
C CYS A 61 -17.78 -5.56 -5.72
N ASP A 62 -17.24 -6.74 -5.47
CA ASP A 62 -18.03 -7.91 -5.14
C ASP A 62 -18.43 -7.87 -3.65
N GLN A 63 -19.72 -7.63 -3.43
CA GLN A 63 -20.32 -7.55 -2.10
C GLN A 63 -20.60 -8.93 -1.47
N SER A 64 -20.45 -10.03 -2.22
CA SER A 64 -20.69 -11.38 -1.72
C SER A 64 -19.55 -11.89 -0.82
N THR A 65 -18.35 -11.32 -0.98
CA THR A 65 -17.17 -11.64 -0.18
C THR A 65 -17.15 -10.88 1.16
N GLN A 66 -16.50 -11.43 2.17
CA GLN A 66 -16.44 -10.83 3.51
C GLN A 66 -14.98 -10.70 3.99
N PRO A 67 -14.38 -9.50 3.97
CA PRO A 67 -14.95 -8.23 3.50
C PRO A 67 -15.09 -8.16 1.97
N PRO A 68 -15.92 -7.24 1.44
CA PRO A 68 -16.08 -7.03 0.00
C PRO A 68 -14.75 -6.81 -0.71
N SER A 69 -14.57 -7.47 -1.85
CA SER A 69 -13.33 -7.47 -2.64
C SER A 69 -13.49 -6.69 -3.94
N ALA A 70 -12.48 -5.88 -4.27
CA ALA A 70 -12.44 -5.13 -5.51
C ALA A 70 -11.78 -5.95 -6.60
N TYR A 71 -12.32 -5.87 -7.82
CA TYR A 71 -11.81 -6.55 -9.00
C TYR A 71 -11.62 -5.59 -10.16
N TRP A 72 -10.61 -5.88 -10.97
CA TRP A 72 -10.23 -5.14 -12.17
C TRP A 72 -10.36 -6.03 -13.41
N MET A 73 -10.91 -5.46 -14.48
CA MET A 73 -11.12 -6.11 -15.80
C MET A 73 -11.90 -7.43 -15.75
N ASP A 74 -13.15 -7.38 -16.22
CA ASP A 74 -14.12 -8.49 -16.25
C ASP A 74 -14.33 -9.25 -14.93
N GLY A 75 -13.82 -8.74 -13.80
CA GLY A 75 -13.96 -9.38 -12.50
C GLY A 75 -12.92 -10.48 -12.21
N ARG A 76 -11.89 -10.65 -13.05
CA ARG A 76 -10.89 -11.73 -12.86
C ARG A 76 -9.79 -11.37 -11.87
N ASN A 77 -9.26 -10.14 -11.93
CA ASN A 77 -8.07 -9.77 -11.17
C ASN A 77 -8.47 -9.02 -9.89
N ARG A 78 -8.28 -9.63 -8.73
CA ARG A 78 -8.59 -8.96 -7.44
C ARG A 78 -7.56 -7.87 -7.15
N ILE A 79 -8.00 -6.71 -6.70
CA ILE A 79 -7.12 -5.58 -6.34
C ILE A 79 -6.86 -5.62 -4.84
N THR A 80 -5.60 -5.52 -4.44
CA THR A 80 -5.20 -5.54 -3.02
C THR A 80 -4.84 -4.15 -2.52
N ASN A 81 -4.26 -3.30 -3.38
CA ASN A 81 -3.87 -1.94 -2.99
C ASN A 81 -3.64 -0.99 -4.18
N PHE A 82 -3.64 0.31 -3.89
CA PHE A 82 -3.22 1.38 -4.80
C PHE A 82 -2.12 2.23 -4.14
N SER A 83 -0.99 2.46 -4.82
CA SER A 83 -0.06 3.55 -4.48
C SER A 83 -0.12 4.65 -5.53
N VAL A 84 -0.91 5.70 -5.26
CA VAL A 84 -1.01 6.85 -6.18
C VAL A 84 0.29 7.65 -6.22
N ALA A 85 1.02 7.72 -5.10
CA ALA A 85 2.28 8.46 -5.01
C ALA A 85 3.35 7.86 -5.93
N ASP A 86 3.41 6.53 -5.97
CA ASP A 86 4.41 5.77 -6.72
C ASP A 86 3.90 5.39 -8.12
N GLY A 87 2.60 5.57 -8.39
CA GLY A 87 1.96 5.18 -9.64
C GLY A 87 1.86 3.65 -9.75
N GLU A 88 1.45 2.98 -8.69
CA GLU A 88 1.45 1.52 -8.59
C GLU A 88 0.06 0.97 -8.30
N LEU A 89 -0.23 -0.17 -8.91
CA LEU A 89 -1.43 -0.96 -8.67
C LEU A 89 -1.02 -2.37 -8.26
N GLN A 90 -1.45 -2.81 -7.07
CA GLN A 90 -1.26 -4.18 -6.59
C GLN A 90 -2.48 -5.03 -6.94
N ILE A 91 -2.27 -6.09 -7.71
CA ILE A 91 -3.30 -7.05 -8.08
C ILE A 91 -2.93 -8.45 -7.63
N MET A 92 -3.94 -9.28 -7.46
CA MET A 92 -3.84 -10.68 -7.17
C MET A 92 -3.98 -11.49 -8.46
N LEU A 93 -3.01 -12.35 -8.77
CA LEU A 93 -3.06 -13.26 -9.93
C LEU A 93 -3.16 -14.72 -9.50
N ASP A 94 -3.86 -15.51 -10.32
CA ASP A 94 -3.90 -16.96 -10.20
C ASP A 94 -2.55 -17.60 -10.54
N VAL A 95 -2.28 -18.75 -9.92
CA VAL A 95 -1.05 -19.54 -10.11
C VAL A 95 -1.27 -20.54 -11.24
N ALA A 96 -0.40 -20.58 -12.26
CA ALA A 96 -0.45 -21.66 -13.25
C ALA A 96 -0.04 -22.98 -12.63
N MET A 97 -0.72 -24.06 -13.02
CA MET A 97 -0.57 -25.39 -12.45
C MET A 97 -0.40 -26.44 -13.56
N ASP A 98 0.44 -27.43 -13.29
CA ASP A 98 0.64 -28.61 -14.13
C ASP A 98 0.70 -29.85 -13.23
N CYS A 99 -0.43 -30.56 -13.15
CA CYS A 99 -0.75 -31.63 -12.22
C CYS A 99 -0.90 -32.96 -12.93
N TYR A 100 -0.44 -34.03 -12.28
CA TYR A 100 -0.52 -35.38 -12.82
C TYR A 100 -0.98 -36.36 -11.75
N ASP A 101 -1.66 -37.41 -12.18
CA ASP A 101 -2.06 -38.52 -11.31
C ASP A 101 -0.92 -39.53 -11.07
N ASP A 102 -1.19 -40.54 -10.25
CA ASP A 102 -0.23 -41.61 -9.93
C ASP A 102 0.20 -42.44 -11.15
N SER A 103 -0.60 -42.43 -12.23
CA SER A 103 -0.27 -43.09 -13.49
C SER A 103 0.64 -42.23 -14.39
N GLY A 104 0.78 -40.95 -14.05
CA GLY A 104 1.54 -39.96 -14.80
C GLY A 104 0.75 -39.29 -15.91
N GLU A 105 -0.58 -39.41 -15.91
CA GLU A 105 -1.47 -38.67 -16.81
C GLU A 105 -1.81 -37.29 -16.23
N GLU A 106 -1.90 -36.28 -17.11
CA GLU A 106 -2.25 -34.91 -16.73
C GLU A 106 -3.69 -34.85 -16.20
N THR A 107 -3.92 -34.15 -15.09
CA THR A 107 -5.25 -34.02 -14.48
C THR A 107 -6.00 -32.80 -15.02
N GLU A 108 -7.32 -32.76 -14.80
CA GLU A 108 -8.15 -31.59 -15.12
C GLU A 108 -7.81 -30.34 -14.30
N ASP A 109 -6.99 -30.48 -13.25
CA ASP A 109 -6.52 -29.38 -12.41
C ASP A 109 -5.38 -28.58 -13.06
N SER A 110 -4.79 -29.07 -14.16
CA SER A 110 -3.77 -28.35 -14.92
C SER A 110 -4.37 -27.15 -15.66
N PHE A 111 -3.81 -25.96 -15.45
CA PHE A 111 -4.23 -24.76 -16.18
C PHE A 111 -3.13 -23.69 -16.29
N SER A 112 -3.20 -22.92 -17.36
CA SER A 112 -2.38 -21.72 -17.59
C SER A 112 -3.10 -20.45 -17.15
N THR A 113 -2.35 -19.45 -16.70
CA THR A 113 -2.89 -18.13 -16.31
C THR A 113 -2.50 -17.04 -17.30
N TRP A 114 -3.32 -15.99 -17.40
CA TRP A 114 -3.02 -14.83 -18.23
C TRP A 114 -3.50 -13.52 -17.60
N LEU A 115 -2.78 -12.44 -17.89
CA LEU A 115 -3.08 -11.08 -17.47
C LEU A 115 -3.02 -10.13 -18.66
N GLU A 116 -4.17 -9.60 -19.04
CA GLU A 116 -4.27 -8.53 -20.05
C GLU A 116 -4.01 -7.17 -19.41
N LEU A 117 -3.15 -6.35 -20.01
CA LEU A 117 -2.80 -5.03 -19.46
C LEU A 117 -3.09 -3.94 -20.49
N PRO A 118 -4.15 -3.11 -20.30
CA PRO A 118 -4.47 -2.08 -21.27
C PRO A 118 -3.37 -0.99 -21.30
N PRO A 119 -3.10 -0.35 -22.43
CA PRO A 119 -2.17 0.77 -22.45
C PRO A 119 -2.63 1.94 -21.56
N PRO A 120 -1.75 2.58 -20.76
CA PRO A 120 -0.29 2.46 -20.78
C PRO A 120 0.32 1.51 -19.73
N TYR A 121 -0.46 0.67 -19.05
CA TYR A 121 0.03 -0.16 -17.93
C TYR A 121 1.10 -1.15 -18.35
N SER A 122 2.01 -1.48 -17.45
CA SER A 122 2.98 -2.57 -17.65
C SER A 122 3.40 -3.16 -16.31
N MET A 123 3.88 -4.39 -16.33
CA MET A 123 4.45 -5.01 -15.13
C MET A 123 5.71 -4.29 -14.66
N SER A 124 5.82 -4.13 -13.34
CA SER A 124 7.06 -3.67 -12.72
C SER A 124 8.12 -4.77 -12.84
N HIS A 125 9.21 -4.49 -13.54
CA HIS A 125 10.32 -5.43 -13.74
C HIS A 125 11.31 -5.47 -12.57
N THR A 126 11.26 -4.48 -11.68
CA THR A 126 12.15 -4.35 -10.52
C THR A 126 11.49 -4.78 -9.22
N GLN A 127 10.17 -5.01 -9.25
CA GLN A 127 9.39 -5.31 -8.05
C GLN A 127 8.67 -6.64 -8.17
N ASN A 128 8.78 -7.34 -9.30
CA ASN A 128 8.19 -8.66 -9.46
C ASN A 128 9.24 -9.62 -10.04
N ASN A 129 9.23 -10.86 -9.55
CA ASN A 129 9.95 -11.97 -10.13
C ASN A 129 8.97 -13.05 -10.61
N PHE A 130 9.38 -13.77 -11.64
CA PHE A 130 8.70 -14.97 -12.08
C PHE A 130 9.26 -16.17 -11.30
N THR A 131 8.41 -16.96 -10.66
CA THR A 131 8.80 -18.09 -9.83
C THR A 131 8.20 -19.39 -10.38
N THR A 132 9.00 -20.46 -10.34
CA THR A 132 8.57 -21.81 -10.70
C THR A 132 8.94 -22.75 -9.56
N ILE A 133 7.99 -23.58 -9.14
CA ILE A 133 8.15 -24.59 -8.10
C ILE A 133 7.72 -25.93 -8.67
N GLY A 134 8.54 -26.95 -8.49
CA GLY A 134 8.26 -28.29 -9.01
C GLY A 134 9.55 -29.07 -9.30
N CYS A 135 9.37 -30.24 -9.91
CA CYS A 135 10.47 -31.11 -10.31
C CYS A 135 10.41 -31.40 -11.81
N ASP A 136 11.56 -31.33 -12.46
CA ASP A 136 11.77 -31.50 -13.90
C ASP A 136 10.75 -30.74 -14.73
N THR A 137 10.59 -29.46 -14.41
CA THR A 137 9.59 -28.58 -15.02
C THR A 137 10.21 -27.24 -15.38
N VAL A 138 9.69 -26.67 -16.47
CA VAL A 138 10.00 -25.30 -16.89
C VAL A 138 8.74 -24.46 -16.82
N GLY A 139 8.79 -23.38 -16.04
CA GLY A 139 7.79 -22.32 -16.10
C GLY A 139 8.18 -21.34 -17.20
N ILE A 140 7.21 -20.95 -18.02
CA ILE A 140 7.40 -20.04 -19.14
C ILE A 140 6.41 -18.88 -18.99
N PHE A 141 6.91 -17.66 -19.14
CA PHE A 141 6.06 -16.49 -19.29
C PHE A 141 6.32 -15.82 -20.63
N VAL A 142 5.24 -15.43 -21.28
CA VAL A 142 5.25 -14.77 -22.58
C VAL A 142 4.47 -13.47 -22.45
N GLY A 143 5.02 -12.38 -22.96
CA GLY A 143 4.28 -11.12 -23.01
C GLY A 143 4.71 -10.24 -24.17
N GLU A 144 3.92 -9.21 -24.39
CA GLU A 144 4.05 -8.29 -25.50
C GLU A 144 4.69 -6.97 -25.05
N ARG A 145 5.49 -6.38 -25.93
CA ARG A 145 5.95 -4.99 -25.79
C ARG A 145 5.52 -4.19 -27.00
N SER A 146 4.87 -3.05 -26.76
CA SER A 146 4.59 -2.07 -27.82
C SER A 146 5.91 -1.66 -28.48
N GLY A 147 6.01 -1.86 -29.80
CA GLY A 147 7.15 -1.38 -30.58
C GLY A 147 7.23 0.15 -30.52
N ASP A 148 8.46 0.68 -30.50
CA ASP A 148 8.71 2.12 -30.60
C ASP A 148 8.31 2.60 -32.02
N GLY A 149 7.05 3.06 -32.18
CA GLY A 149 6.68 4.00 -33.25
C GLY A 149 6.09 3.43 -34.55
N GLY A 150 5.11 2.54 -34.52
CA GLY A 150 4.27 2.26 -35.69
C GLY A 150 3.35 1.03 -35.55
N PRO A 151 2.38 0.83 -36.46
CA PRO A 151 1.37 -0.24 -36.38
C PRO A 151 1.92 -1.62 -36.78
N LYS A 152 3.18 -1.95 -36.42
CA LYS A 152 3.83 -3.19 -36.84
C LYS A 152 4.64 -3.86 -35.72
N LYS A 153 4.14 -5.04 -35.34
CA LYS A 153 4.73 -6.16 -34.59
C LYS A 153 5.08 -5.87 -33.13
N GLU A 154 4.17 -6.25 -32.24
CA GLU A 154 4.48 -6.57 -30.84
C GLU A 154 5.69 -7.51 -30.81
N LYS A 155 6.73 -7.11 -30.08
CA LYS A 155 7.84 -8.02 -29.82
C LYS A 155 7.43 -8.90 -28.66
N VAL A 156 7.15 -10.15 -28.96
CA VAL A 156 6.93 -11.20 -27.96
C VAL A 156 8.25 -11.42 -27.22
N LYS A 157 8.26 -11.11 -25.93
CA LYS A 157 9.35 -11.49 -25.04
C LYS A 157 8.89 -12.70 -24.23
N ALA A 158 9.65 -13.77 -24.34
CA ALA A 158 9.50 -14.94 -23.49
C ALA A 158 10.67 -14.99 -22.51
N GLY A 159 10.38 -15.31 -21.26
CA GLY A 159 11.37 -15.75 -20.28
C GLY A 159 10.95 -17.10 -19.72
N ASN A 160 11.88 -17.76 -19.04
CA ASN A 160 11.61 -19.03 -18.40
C ASN A 160 12.35 -19.14 -17.07
N SER A 161 11.89 -20.08 -16.26
CA SER A 161 12.55 -20.51 -15.04
C SER A 161 12.47 -22.03 -15.00
N VAL A 162 13.61 -22.68 -14.79
CA VAL A 162 13.75 -24.14 -14.84
C VAL A 162 14.06 -24.63 -13.45
N THR A 163 13.35 -25.67 -13.02
CA THR A 163 13.61 -26.37 -11.76
C THR A 163 13.75 -27.86 -12.00
N LEU A 164 14.78 -28.44 -11.40
CA LEU A 164 15.09 -29.85 -11.40
C LEU A 164 14.99 -30.37 -9.97
N CYS A 165 14.87 -31.69 -9.81
CA CYS A 165 15.02 -32.31 -8.51
C CYS A 165 15.80 -33.63 -8.60
N ASP A 166 16.07 -34.24 -7.46
CA ASP A 166 16.69 -35.56 -7.35
C ASP A 166 15.78 -36.45 -6.49
N ASP A 167 15.99 -37.77 -6.52
CA ASP A 167 15.16 -38.77 -5.84
C ASP A 167 15.26 -38.72 -4.30
N VAL A 168 15.94 -37.72 -3.73
CA VAL A 168 16.16 -37.55 -2.29
C VAL A 168 15.17 -36.54 -1.71
N LEU A 169 13.89 -36.93 -1.60
CA LEU A 169 12.99 -36.29 -0.64
C LEU A 169 13.32 -36.76 0.78
N GLY A 170 14.30 -36.11 1.40
CA GLY A 170 14.76 -36.46 2.75
C GLY A 170 15.72 -35.45 3.34
N ASP A 171 16.48 -34.76 2.50
CA ASP A 171 17.30 -33.62 2.91
C ASP A 171 16.50 -32.31 2.82
N ALA A 172 16.75 -31.40 3.76
CA ALA A 172 16.06 -30.12 3.81
C ALA A 172 16.21 -29.39 2.46
N LEU A 173 15.09 -28.94 1.89
CA LEU A 173 15.11 -28.10 0.69
C LEU A 173 16.08 -26.93 0.89
N PRO A 174 16.87 -26.55 -0.13
CA PRO A 174 17.85 -25.49 0.00
C PRO A 174 17.19 -24.17 0.42
N ASP A 175 17.84 -23.39 1.27
CA ASP A 175 17.26 -22.11 1.72
C ASP A 175 17.13 -21.10 0.56
N SER A 176 17.85 -21.29 -0.56
CA SER A 176 17.78 -20.46 -1.76
C SER A 176 16.98 -21.11 -2.91
N CYS A 177 16.06 -20.34 -3.52
CA CYS A 177 15.32 -20.74 -4.72
C CYS A 177 16.15 -20.51 -6.00
N SER A 178 16.94 -21.50 -6.42
CA SER A 178 17.90 -21.36 -7.54
C SER A 178 18.12 -22.65 -8.33
N GLY A 179 17.04 -23.26 -8.81
CA GLY A 179 17.07 -24.38 -9.77
C GLY A 179 16.79 -25.77 -9.19
N PHE A 180 16.78 -25.92 -7.86
CA PHE A 180 16.47 -27.19 -7.19
C PHE A 180 15.13 -27.09 -6.45
N GLY A 181 14.09 -27.74 -6.96
CA GLY A 181 12.71 -27.65 -6.47
C GLY A 181 12.02 -26.28 -6.67
N CYS A 182 12.79 -25.19 -6.75
CA CYS A 182 12.35 -23.82 -6.96
C CYS A 182 13.37 -23.04 -7.78
N SER A 183 12.90 -22.21 -8.72
CA SER A 183 13.73 -21.25 -9.45
C SER A 183 13.00 -19.95 -9.74
N GLN A 184 13.75 -18.83 -9.78
CA GLN A 184 13.24 -17.50 -10.12
C GLN A 184 13.89 -16.95 -11.38
N ALA A 185 13.14 -16.13 -12.13
CA ALA A 185 13.61 -15.40 -13.29
C ALA A 185 13.14 -13.94 -13.26
N SER A 186 14.01 -13.03 -13.71
CA SER A 186 13.68 -11.60 -13.80
C SER A 186 12.74 -11.32 -14.97
N ILE A 187 11.80 -10.41 -14.75
CA ILE A 187 10.83 -10.00 -15.78
C ILE A 187 11.43 -8.85 -16.62
N PRO A 188 11.34 -8.85 -17.96
CA PRO A 188 11.80 -7.74 -18.78
C PRO A 188 10.95 -6.47 -18.63
N VAL A 189 11.58 -5.29 -18.75
CA VAL A 189 10.88 -4.01 -18.70
C VAL A 189 9.83 -3.81 -19.81
N GLY A 190 8.66 -3.32 -19.40
CA GLY A 190 7.57 -2.90 -20.29
C GLY A 190 6.71 -4.04 -20.83
N LEU A 191 6.67 -5.18 -20.13
CA LEU A 191 5.86 -6.35 -20.50
C LEU A 191 4.36 -6.10 -20.23
N ARG A 192 3.52 -6.48 -21.19
CA ARG A 192 2.04 -6.43 -21.18
C ARG A 192 1.49 -7.76 -21.67
N ASN A 193 0.18 -8.00 -21.49
CA ASN A 193 -0.52 -9.18 -22.02
C ASN A 193 0.25 -10.47 -21.73
N ILE A 194 0.39 -10.78 -20.45
CA ILE A 194 1.31 -11.81 -19.98
C ILE A 194 0.55 -13.12 -19.86
N SER A 195 1.04 -14.16 -20.51
CA SER A 195 0.59 -15.54 -20.33
C SER A 195 1.67 -16.32 -19.60
N THR A 196 1.27 -17.14 -18.63
CA THR A 196 2.15 -18.02 -17.87
C THR A 196 1.66 -19.45 -17.99
N PHE A 197 2.57 -20.36 -18.29
CA PHE A 197 2.29 -21.79 -18.40
C PHE A 197 3.53 -22.60 -17.99
N LEU A 198 3.32 -23.89 -17.77
CA LEU A 198 4.35 -24.86 -17.40
C LEU A 198 4.54 -25.86 -18.53
N GLN A 199 5.72 -26.46 -18.57
CA GLN A 199 5.99 -27.61 -19.42
C GLN A 199 6.89 -28.59 -18.66
N SER A 200 6.49 -29.85 -18.63
CA SER A 200 7.32 -30.95 -18.13
C SER A 200 8.54 -31.20 -19.03
N LEU A 201 9.72 -31.34 -18.43
CA LEU A 201 10.98 -31.66 -19.13
C LEU A 201 11.13 -33.16 -19.38
N THR A 202 10.46 -34.00 -18.58
CA THR A 202 10.38 -35.45 -18.78
C THR A 202 9.18 -35.78 -19.65
N VAL A 203 9.27 -35.45 -20.94
CA VAL A 203 8.22 -35.78 -21.92
C VAL A 203 8.34 -37.26 -22.32
N GLY A 204 7.36 -38.09 -21.97
CA GLY A 204 7.17 -39.40 -22.63
C GLY A 204 6.96 -40.63 -21.76
N ASN A 205 7.16 -40.57 -20.43
CA ASN A 205 6.60 -41.55 -19.50
C ASN A 205 6.92 -41.15 -18.05
N ARG A 206 5.99 -40.50 -17.35
CA ARG A 206 6.03 -40.57 -15.87
C ARG A 206 5.70 -41.99 -15.40
N SER A 207 5.06 -42.82 -16.24
CA SER A 207 4.83 -44.22 -15.92
C SER A 207 6.15 -45.01 -15.95
N GLY A 208 6.60 -45.44 -14.78
CA GLY A 208 7.75 -46.33 -14.59
C GLY A 208 9.00 -45.72 -13.93
N ILE A 209 9.06 -44.39 -13.73
CA ILE A 209 10.10 -43.75 -12.91
C ILE A 209 9.47 -43.35 -11.59
N TYR A 210 9.63 -44.18 -10.56
CA TYR A 210 9.26 -43.80 -9.20
C TYR A 210 10.21 -42.71 -8.72
N ASN A 211 9.79 -41.45 -8.84
CA ASN A 211 10.42 -40.33 -8.17
C ASN A 211 9.60 -40.00 -6.92
N PRO A 212 10.18 -40.11 -5.69
CA PRO A 212 9.51 -39.76 -4.44
C PRO A 212 8.92 -38.35 -4.43
N TRP A 213 9.44 -37.43 -5.26
CA TRP A 213 8.90 -36.09 -5.44
C TRP A 213 7.48 -36.14 -5.95
N TYR A 214 7.22 -36.86 -7.05
CA TYR A 214 5.87 -36.91 -7.64
C TYR A 214 4.87 -37.65 -6.76
N ALA A 215 5.32 -38.67 -6.02
CA ALA A 215 4.48 -39.37 -5.04
C ALA A 215 4.01 -38.46 -3.90
N LYS A 216 4.76 -37.38 -3.62
CA LYS A 216 4.42 -36.41 -2.58
C LYS A 216 3.78 -35.13 -3.15
N TYR A 217 4.23 -34.70 -4.33
CA TYR A 217 3.90 -33.46 -5.01
C TYR A 217 3.42 -33.74 -6.44
N PRO A 218 2.12 -33.94 -6.66
CA PRO A 218 1.59 -34.26 -7.99
C PRO A 218 1.65 -33.08 -8.98
N CYS A 219 1.75 -31.85 -8.46
CA CYS A 219 1.66 -30.62 -9.23
C CYS A 219 2.94 -29.80 -9.22
N SER A 220 3.18 -29.13 -10.35
CA SER A 220 4.13 -28.03 -10.50
C SER A 220 3.40 -26.69 -10.64
N TYR A 221 4.08 -25.61 -10.30
CA TYR A 221 3.49 -24.27 -10.18
C TYR A 221 4.37 -23.22 -10.85
N ALA A 222 3.74 -22.25 -11.51
CA ALA A 222 4.41 -21.07 -12.05
C ALA A 222 3.57 -19.82 -11.83
N PHE A 223 4.19 -18.76 -11.32
CA PHE A 223 3.48 -17.53 -10.98
C PHE A 223 4.43 -16.33 -10.96
N ILE A 224 3.85 -15.14 -11.07
CA ILE A 224 4.55 -13.87 -10.87
C ILE A 224 4.21 -13.38 -9.47
N VAL A 225 5.23 -12.95 -8.73
CA VAL A 225 5.05 -12.44 -7.37
C VAL A 225 5.98 -11.28 -7.10
N GLU A 226 5.61 -10.43 -6.15
CA GLU A 226 6.46 -9.35 -5.65
C GLU A 226 7.83 -9.91 -5.21
N GLN A 227 8.89 -9.22 -5.63
CA GLN A 227 10.24 -9.59 -5.27
C GLN A 227 10.49 -9.26 -3.80
N ASP A 228 11.01 -10.23 -3.05
CA ASP A 228 11.49 -10.01 -1.69
C ASP A 228 12.62 -8.98 -1.66
N ILE A 229 12.48 -7.96 -0.82
CA ILE A 229 13.50 -6.94 -0.61
C ILE A 229 14.36 -7.43 0.54
N ASP A 230 15.61 -7.80 0.25
CA ASP A 230 16.54 -8.18 1.32
C ASP A 230 16.99 -6.94 2.09
N GLU A 231 16.27 -6.59 3.16
CA GLU A 231 16.56 -5.38 3.93
C GLU A 231 17.90 -5.46 4.66
N CYS A 232 18.53 -6.64 4.73
CA CYS A 232 19.81 -6.85 5.39
C CYS A 232 21.03 -6.63 4.46
N LYS A 233 20.86 -6.53 3.13
CA LYS A 233 21.98 -6.46 2.17
C LYS A 233 22.67 -5.08 2.11
N ASP A 234 21.90 -4.00 2.08
CA ASP A 234 22.44 -2.65 1.85
C ASP A 234 22.69 -1.88 3.16
N SER A 235 21.96 -2.20 4.23
CA SER A 235 22.07 -1.57 5.54
C SER A 235 21.61 -2.56 6.61
N ASN A 236 22.04 -2.41 7.87
CA ASN A 236 21.50 -3.21 8.97
C ASN A 236 20.34 -2.44 9.64
N PRO A 237 19.06 -2.78 9.35
CA PRO A 237 17.90 -2.09 9.95
C PRO A 237 17.79 -2.33 11.47
N CYS A 238 18.41 -3.39 11.99
CA CYS A 238 18.29 -3.81 13.39
C CYS A 238 19.11 -2.99 14.39
N SER A 239 19.68 -1.86 13.98
CA SER A 239 20.54 -0.98 14.80
C SER A 239 21.76 -1.72 15.38
N ILE A 240 21.64 -2.28 16.59
CA ILE A 240 22.70 -3.07 17.27
C ILE A 240 22.46 -4.58 17.19
N GLY A 241 21.28 -5.01 16.72
CA GLY A 241 20.93 -6.41 16.50
C GLY A 241 21.52 -6.96 15.21
N THR A 242 21.53 -8.29 15.09
CA THR A 242 21.81 -8.99 13.84
C THR A 242 20.54 -9.07 13.02
N CYS A 243 20.57 -8.53 11.79
CA CYS A 243 19.49 -8.65 10.82
C CYS A 243 19.43 -10.06 10.24
N ILE A 244 18.22 -10.59 10.12
CA ILE A 244 17.91 -11.87 9.51
C ILE A 244 16.83 -11.59 8.47
N ASN A 245 17.17 -11.74 7.20
CA ASN A 245 16.20 -11.58 6.12
C ASN A 245 15.18 -12.73 6.17
N LEU A 246 13.91 -12.41 6.02
CA LEU A 246 12.82 -13.36 5.85
C LEU A 246 12.14 -13.05 4.51
N SER A 247 11.38 -14.01 3.97
CA SER A 247 10.58 -13.72 2.77
C SER A 247 9.44 -12.79 3.16
N GLY A 248 9.37 -11.61 2.52
CA GLY A 248 8.36 -10.58 2.77
C GLY A 248 8.58 -9.74 4.03
N ASP A 249 9.62 -10.01 4.84
CA ASP A 249 9.90 -9.30 6.09
C ASP A 249 11.36 -9.48 6.55
N TYR A 250 11.74 -8.88 7.68
CA TYR A 250 13.01 -9.17 8.34
C TYR A 250 12.84 -9.27 9.85
N SER A 251 13.70 -10.06 10.48
CA SER A 251 13.76 -10.21 11.92
C SER A 251 15.07 -9.71 12.49
N CYS A 252 14.99 -9.16 13.70
CA CYS A 252 16.15 -8.67 14.44
C CYS A 252 16.46 -9.59 15.63
N LYS A 253 17.67 -10.16 15.62
CA LYS A 253 18.21 -10.91 16.75
C LYS A 253 19.01 -9.99 17.66
N CYS A 254 18.48 -9.72 18.85
CA CYS A 254 19.12 -8.81 19.79
C CYS A 254 20.26 -9.45 20.61
N PRO A 255 21.33 -8.69 20.91
CA PRO A 255 22.39 -9.14 21.81
C PRO A 255 21.92 -9.24 23.27
N LYS A 256 22.69 -9.96 24.11
CA LYS A 256 22.37 -10.14 25.53
C LYS A 256 22.17 -8.79 26.25
N GLY A 257 21.07 -8.66 26.99
CA GLY A 257 20.68 -7.42 27.70
C GLY A 257 19.75 -6.49 26.93
N TYR A 258 19.40 -6.84 25.69
CA TYR A 258 18.46 -6.11 24.84
C TYR A 258 17.25 -7.01 24.51
N LYS A 259 16.09 -6.39 24.27
CA LYS A 259 14.86 -7.06 23.82
C LYS A 259 14.28 -6.31 22.62
N ASN A 260 13.48 -7.00 21.81
CA ASN A 260 12.72 -6.36 20.74
C ASN A 260 11.69 -5.40 21.34
N ASP A 261 11.53 -4.23 20.72
CA ASP A 261 10.49 -3.26 21.09
C ASP A 261 9.10 -3.85 20.87
N ASP A 262 8.25 -3.88 21.91
CA ASP A 262 6.90 -4.44 21.85
C ASP A 262 6.01 -3.74 20.81
N LYS A 263 6.34 -2.50 20.42
CA LYS A 263 5.59 -1.73 19.41
C LYS A 263 6.04 -1.96 17.98
N ASN A 264 7.31 -2.28 17.76
CA ASN A 264 7.89 -2.32 16.42
C ASN A 264 8.62 -3.61 16.06
N GLN A 265 8.82 -4.55 16.99
CA GLN A 265 9.50 -5.87 16.89
C GLN A 265 10.84 -5.96 16.12
N LYS A 266 11.26 -4.86 15.51
CA LYS A 266 12.34 -4.68 14.54
C LYS A 266 13.44 -3.74 15.09
N SER A 267 13.39 -3.42 16.38
CA SER A 267 14.43 -2.63 17.06
C SER A 267 14.79 -3.22 18.41
N CYS A 268 16.10 -3.24 18.72
CA CYS A 268 16.64 -3.76 19.97
C CYS A 268 16.76 -2.66 21.03
N ILE A 269 15.91 -2.72 22.07
CA ILE A 269 15.92 -1.78 23.19
C ILE A 269 16.61 -2.39 24.42
N LYS A 270 17.40 -1.56 25.12
CA LYS A 270 18.06 -1.96 26.38
C LYS A 270 17.03 -2.01 27.49
N HIS A 271 16.90 -3.15 28.16
CA HIS A 271 15.98 -3.28 29.30
C HIS A 271 16.46 -2.42 30.47
N ASN A 272 15.82 -1.28 30.75
CA ASN A 272 16.17 -0.41 31.87
C ASN A 272 15.04 -0.32 32.92
N PRO A 273 15.14 -1.04 34.07
CA PRO A 273 14.09 -1.10 35.08
C PRO A 273 13.90 0.17 35.95
N SER A 274 14.65 1.26 35.72
CA SER A 274 14.71 2.41 36.64
C SER A 274 13.67 3.54 36.41
N ASN A 275 12.81 3.47 35.38
CA ASN A 275 12.02 4.64 34.96
C ASN A 275 10.61 4.77 35.59
N ARG A 276 10.15 3.81 36.41
CA ARG A 276 8.81 3.90 37.03
C ARG A 276 8.63 5.14 37.92
N TRP A 277 9.67 5.61 38.59
CA TRP A 277 9.56 6.74 39.53
C TRP A 277 9.53 8.12 38.85
N LYS A 278 10.11 8.26 37.65
CA LYS A 278 10.10 9.52 36.89
C LYS A 278 8.75 9.81 36.22
N ILE A 279 7.99 8.76 35.88
CA ILE A 279 6.68 8.87 35.20
C ILE A 279 5.59 9.37 36.17
N ILE A 280 5.72 9.14 37.48
CA ILE A 280 4.72 9.54 38.48
C ILE A 280 4.90 11.01 38.92
N LEU A 281 6.13 11.55 38.94
CA LEU A 281 6.42 12.88 39.49
C LEU A 281 6.14 14.07 38.53
N LEU A 282 6.32 13.87 37.23
CA LEU A 282 6.17 14.94 36.22
C LEU A 282 4.72 15.42 35.95
N PRO A 283 3.69 14.57 35.90
CA PRO A 283 2.32 15.05 35.60
C PRO A 283 1.69 15.86 36.75
N VAL A 284 2.13 15.67 38.00
CA VAL A 284 1.57 16.38 39.17
C VAL A 284 1.93 17.86 39.14
N ILE A 285 3.14 18.21 38.68
CA ILE A 285 3.62 19.60 38.64
C ILE A 285 2.98 20.37 37.48
N SER A 286 2.74 19.75 36.33
CA SER A 286 2.16 20.44 35.16
C SER A 286 0.67 20.79 35.36
N LEU A 287 -0.09 19.95 36.04
CA LEU A 287 -1.52 20.19 36.31
C LEU A 287 -1.73 21.42 37.21
N GLY A 288 -0.85 21.65 38.18
CA GLY A 288 -0.93 22.81 39.08
C GLY A 288 -0.69 24.14 38.36
N VAL A 289 0.32 24.20 37.48
CA VAL A 289 0.69 25.43 36.75
C VAL A 289 -0.38 25.82 35.72
N CYS A 290 -0.92 24.84 34.99
CA CYS A 290 -1.97 25.07 34.00
C CYS A 290 -3.28 25.55 34.65
N ALA A 291 -3.69 24.92 35.77
CA ALA A 291 -4.88 25.35 36.49
C ALA A 291 -4.75 26.77 37.03
N GLY A 292 -3.59 27.14 37.57
CA GLY A 292 -3.32 28.50 38.06
C GLY A 292 -3.38 29.57 36.96
N LEU A 293 -2.79 29.30 35.80
CA LEU A 293 -2.82 30.22 34.65
C LEU A 293 -4.24 30.42 34.09
N LEU A 294 -5.05 29.35 34.04
CA LEU A 294 -6.44 29.44 33.60
C LEU A 294 -7.29 30.32 34.51
N VAL A 295 -7.16 30.17 35.83
CA VAL A 295 -7.89 31.00 36.81
C VAL A 295 -7.51 32.48 36.67
N LEU A 296 -6.23 32.78 36.47
CA LEU A 296 -5.76 34.16 36.26
C LEU A 296 -6.31 34.77 34.96
N LEU A 297 -6.28 34.04 33.85
CA LEU A 297 -6.81 34.53 32.57
C LEU A 297 -8.31 34.76 32.61
N ILE A 298 -9.06 33.87 33.28
CA ILE A 298 -10.48 34.06 33.51
C ILE A 298 -10.68 35.33 34.36
N GLY A 299 -9.98 35.48 35.48
CA GLY A 299 -10.06 36.70 36.31
C GLY A 299 -9.83 37.99 35.52
N ILE A 300 -8.77 38.04 34.71
CA ILE A 300 -8.43 39.20 33.87
C ILE A 300 -9.53 39.46 32.83
N SER A 301 -10.05 38.42 32.18
CA SER A 301 -11.10 38.54 31.17
C SER A 301 -12.41 39.06 31.76
N TRP A 302 -12.79 38.61 32.97
CA TRP A 302 -13.98 39.10 33.68
C TRP A 302 -13.82 40.57 34.10
N ILE A 303 -12.64 40.98 34.56
CA ILE A 303 -12.35 42.39 34.90
C ILE A 303 -12.39 43.24 33.64
N TYR A 304 -11.74 42.80 32.56
CA TYR A 304 -11.74 43.48 31.27
C TYR A 304 -13.16 43.65 30.73
N TRP A 305 -13.96 42.58 30.74
CA TRP A 305 -15.34 42.60 30.27
C TRP A 305 -16.22 43.50 31.15
N GLY A 306 -16.03 43.49 32.47
CA GLY A 306 -16.71 44.38 33.40
C GLY A 306 -16.40 45.86 33.14
N MET A 307 -15.13 46.21 32.92
CA MET A 307 -14.71 47.56 32.55
C MET A 307 -15.24 47.99 31.18
N HIS A 308 -15.18 47.10 30.19
CA HIS A 308 -15.66 47.34 28.84
C HIS A 308 -17.18 47.57 28.82
N ARG A 309 -17.94 46.74 29.54
CA ARG A 309 -19.40 46.87 29.66
C ARG A 309 -19.78 48.19 30.33
N ARG A 310 -19.05 48.63 31.36
CA ARG A 310 -19.25 49.94 32.01
C ARG A 310 -18.99 51.11 31.05
N LYS A 311 -17.96 51.03 30.20
CA LYS A 311 -17.70 52.05 29.16
C LYS A 311 -18.80 52.08 28.10
N ILE A 312 -19.24 50.92 27.60
CA ILE A 312 -20.33 50.82 26.62
C ILE A 312 -21.65 51.36 27.18
N MET A 313 -22.01 51.07 28.43
CA MET A 313 -23.24 51.57 29.04
C MET A 313 -23.25 53.10 29.14
N LYS A 314 -22.14 53.70 29.59
CA LYS A 314 -22.00 55.17 29.67
C LYS A 314 -22.06 55.83 28.28
N LEU A 315 -21.50 55.18 27.27
CA LEU A 315 -21.51 55.68 25.90
C LEU A 315 -22.89 55.52 25.24
N LYS A 316 -23.59 54.39 25.52
CA LYS A 316 -24.97 54.17 25.09
C LYS A 316 -25.92 55.20 25.69
N GLU A 317 -25.81 55.53 26.97
CA GLU A 317 -26.67 56.55 27.58
C GLU A 317 -26.46 57.95 26.98
N LYS A 318 -25.20 58.31 26.70
CA LYS A 318 -24.85 59.56 26.04
C LYS A 318 -25.45 59.67 24.63
N TYR A 319 -25.28 58.62 23.81
CA TYR A 319 -25.84 58.58 22.45
C TYR A 319 -27.36 58.36 22.41
N PHE A 320 -27.95 57.74 23.43
CA PHE A 320 -29.39 57.51 23.54
C PHE A 320 -30.15 58.81 23.84
N LYS A 321 -29.54 59.73 24.61
CA LYS A 321 -30.08 61.07 24.89
C LYS A 321 -29.87 62.04 23.73
N GLU A 322 -28.72 61.99 23.04
CA GLU A 322 -28.41 62.89 21.92
C GLU A 322 -29.18 62.55 20.62
N ASN A 323 -29.49 61.28 20.36
CA ASN A 323 -30.08 60.84 19.09
C ASN A 323 -31.59 60.50 19.15
N GLY A 324 -32.33 61.02 20.14
CA GLY A 324 -33.78 60.79 20.21
C GLY A 324 -34.17 59.31 20.33
N GLY A 325 -33.56 58.59 21.29
CA GLY A 325 -33.59 57.12 21.39
C GLY A 325 -34.95 56.42 21.45
N LEU A 326 -36.06 57.16 21.57
CA LEU A 326 -37.42 56.62 21.50
C LEU A 326 -37.84 56.23 20.07
N LEU A 327 -37.28 56.87 19.03
CA LEU A 327 -37.68 56.66 17.64
C LEU A 327 -37.06 55.38 17.02
N LEU A 328 -35.91 54.94 17.55
CA LEU A 328 -35.16 53.78 17.05
C LEU A 328 -35.75 52.43 17.49
N GLN A 329 -36.50 52.40 18.60
CA GLN A 329 -37.19 51.19 19.07
C GLN A 329 -38.40 50.81 18.18
N GLN A 330 -38.93 51.76 17.40
CA GLN A 330 -40.09 51.54 16.55
C GLN A 330 -39.73 50.98 15.16
N GLN A 331 -38.48 51.10 14.71
CA GLN A 331 -38.03 50.60 13.40
C GLN A 331 -37.37 49.21 13.42
N LEU A 332 -36.97 48.69 14.59
CA LEU A 332 -36.31 47.36 14.68
C LEU A 332 -37.28 46.17 14.80
N ALA A 333 -38.60 46.40 14.75
CA ALA A 333 -39.60 45.34 14.79
C ALA A 333 -40.01 44.77 13.40
N ILE A 334 -39.49 45.31 12.28
CA ILE A 334 -40.04 45.01 10.93
C ILE A 334 -39.07 44.30 9.96
N GLN A 335 -37.76 44.22 10.23
CA GLN A 335 -36.82 43.76 9.20
C GLN A 335 -35.91 42.63 9.68
N ARG A 336 -36.45 41.40 9.71
CA ARG A 336 -35.67 40.18 9.88
C ARG A 336 -36.06 39.15 8.81
N SER A 337 -35.40 39.21 7.65
CA SER A 337 -35.32 38.05 6.76
C SER A 337 -34.20 38.19 5.71
N SER A 338 -33.42 37.11 5.60
CA SER A 338 -32.65 36.63 4.44
C SER A 338 -31.24 37.16 4.18
N MET A 339 -30.25 36.27 4.39
CA MET A 339 -29.05 36.13 3.56
C MET A 339 -28.58 34.65 3.59
N GLU A 340 -28.66 33.95 2.46
CA GLU A 340 -27.82 32.77 2.18
C GLU A 340 -26.76 33.16 1.14
N THR A 341 -25.54 32.65 1.30
CA THR A 341 -24.45 32.77 0.32
C THR A 341 -23.83 31.41 0.06
N THR A 342 -23.94 30.93 -1.18
CA THR A 342 -23.26 29.72 -1.69
C THR A 342 -21.90 30.10 -2.29
N LYS A 343 -20.85 29.34 -1.98
CA LYS A 343 -19.50 29.49 -2.55
C LYS A 343 -19.22 28.41 -3.60
N ILE A 344 -18.55 28.80 -4.68
CA ILE A 344 -18.08 27.96 -5.80
C ILE A 344 -16.57 27.74 -5.63
N PHE A 345 -16.06 26.54 -5.95
CA PHE A 345 -14.63 26.30 -6.13
C PHE A 345 -14.34 25.48 -7.39
N THR A 346 -13.31 25.93 -8.12
CA THR A 346 -12.81 25.34 -9.36
C THR A 346 -11.61 24.46 -9.04
N ALA A 347 -11.58 23.22 -9.56
CA ALA A 347 -10.38 22.39 -9.59
C ALA A 347 -9.73 22.48 -10.97
N LYS A 348 -8.46 22.90 -11.03
CA LYS A 348 -7.65 22.91 -12.25
C LYS A 348 -6.36 22.11 -12.03
N ASN A 349 -6.20 21.11 -12.91
CA ASN A 349 -5.00 20.43 -13.36
C ASN A 349 -4.19 19.57 -12.38
N LEU A 350 -4.27 18.25 -12.60
CA LEU A 350 -3.12 17.35 -12.58
C LEU A 350 -3.07 16.64 -13.94
N ARG A 351 -2.12 17.03 -14.80
CA ARG A 351 -1.68 16.26 -15.96
C ARG A 351 -0.17 16.08 -15.86
N ARG A 352 0.24 14.91 -15.40
CA ARG A 352 1.44 14.22 -15.87
C ARG A 352 0.98 12.80 -16.23
N PRO A 353 1.30 12.26 -17.42
CA PRO A 353 1.13 10.84 -17.66
C PRO A 353 2.16 10.10 -16.81
N GLN A 354 1.76 9.64 -15.62
CA GLN A 354 2.50 8.60 -14.93
C GLN A 354 2.10 7.28 -15.57
N THR A 355 3.06 6.57 -16.15
CA THR A 355 2.88 5.17 -16.52
C THR A 355 2.67 4.40 -15.23
N ILE A 356 1.49 3.83 -15.02
CA ILE A 356 1.20 3.06 -13.81
C ILE A 356 1.83 1.67 -13.97
N THR A 357 2.65 1.28 -13.00
CA THR A 357 3.29 -0.04 -12.94
C THR A 357 2.51 -0.98 -12.05
N MET A 358 2.46 -2.25 -12.43
CA MET A 358 1.72 -3.24 -11.66
C MET A 358 2.65 -4.09 -10.80
N LYS A 359 2.26 -4.24 -9.54
CA LYS A 359 2.80 -5.22 -8.61
C LYS A 359 1.80 -6.36 -8.50
N VAL A 360 2.30 -7.57 -8.45
CA VAL A 360 1.46 -8.76 -8.37
C VAL A 360 1.70 -9.42 -7.03
N GLU A 361 0.64 -9.48 -6.24
CA GLU A 361 0.49 -10.50 -5.23
C GLU A 361 -0.03 -11.76 -5.92
N SER A 362 0.48 -12.93 -5.61
CA SER A 362 -0.11 -14.18 -6.10
C SER A 362 -1.20 -14.66 -5.15
N LEU A 363 -2.31 -15.19 -5.69
CA LEU A 363 -3.35 -15.89 -4.94
C LEU A 363 -2.77 -17.23 -4.46
N VAL A 364 -2.15 -17.25 -3.28
CA VAL A 364 -1.62 -18.47 -2.64
C VAL A 364 -2.69 -19.13 -1.75
N LYS A 365 -3.97 -18.77 -1.90
CA LYS A 365 -5.00 -19.04 -0.89
C LYS A 365 -6.23 -19.74 -1.46
N GLU A 366 -6.12 -21.06 -1.54
CA GLU A 366 -7.04 -22.02 -0.90
C GLU A 366 -6.52 -23.46 -1.11
N ASP A 367 -5.96 -23.76 -2.29
CA ASP A 367 -5.27 -25.05 -2.53
C ASP A 367 -3.86 -25.12 -1.92
N MET A 368 -3.19 -23.96 -1.82
CA MET A 368 -1.89 -23.84 -1.14
C MET A 368 -1.97 -23.87 0.39
N GLU A 369 -3.14 -23.65 1.03
CA GLU A 369 -3.31 -23.87 2.48
C GLU A 369 -3.34 -25.37 2.83
N ARG A 370 -3.77 -26.22 1.88
CA ARG A 370 -3.62 -27.68 1.95
C ARG A 370 -2.14 -28.06 1.80
N PHE A 371 -1.43 -27.38 0.89
CA PHE A 371 -0.01 -27.57 0.59
C PHE A 371 0.93 -27.13 1.74
N THR A 372 0.70 -25.97 2.35
CA THR A 372 1.54 -25.39 3.42
C THR A 372 1.50 -26.15 4.74
N LYS A 373 0.43 -26.92 5.00
CA LYS A 373 0.35 -27.79 6.19
C LYS A 373 1.25 -29.03 6.10
N GLU A 374 1.55 -29.53 4.90
CA GLU A 374 2.43 -30.69 4.69
C GLU A 374 3.85 -30.30 4.24
N TYR A 375 4.05 -29.02 3.85
CA TYR A 375 5.30 -28.50 3.24
C TYR A 375 5.89 -27.27 3.93
N TYR A 376 6.18 -27.39 5.22
CA TYR A 376 6.84 -26.35 6.03
C TYR A 376 8.16 -25.80 5.45
N GLN A 377 8.84 -26.51 4.54
CA GLN A 377 10.09 -26.03 3.94
C GLN A 377 9.86 -25.16 2.69
N ILE A 378 8.75 -25.35 1.95
CA ILE A 378 8.46 -24.57 0.72
C ILE A 378 7.92 -23.18 1.07
N THR A 379 7.27 -23.03 2.23
CA THR A 379 6.84 -21.71 2.73
C THR A 379 8.00 -20.74 2.90
N LYS A 380 9.23 -21.22 3.08
CA LYS A 380 10.42 -20.35 3.13
C LYS A 380 10.64 -19.58 1.82
N TRP A 381 10.18 -20.10 0.68
CA TRP A 381 10.38 -19.49 -0.63
C TRP A 381 9.19 -18.65 -1.08
N LEU A 382 8.09 -18.66 -0.33
CA LEU A 382 6.90 -17.86 -0.59
C LEU A 382 6.97 -16.58 0.26
N PRO A 383 6.57 -15.42 -0.30
CA PRO A 383 6.53 -14.15 0.44
C PRO A 383 5.39 -14.06 1.47
#